data_AF-A0A2J2H977-F1
#
_entry.id   AF-A0A2J2H977-F1
#
_cell.length_a   1.000
_cell.length_b   1.000
_cell.length_c   1.000
_cell.angle_alpha   90.00
_cell.angle_beta   90.00
_cell.angle_gamma   90.00
#
_symmetry.space_group_name_H-M   'P 1'
#
loop_
_entity.id
_entity.type
_entity.pdbx_description
1 polymer ?
#
loop_
_entity_poly.entity_id
_entity_poly.type
_entity_poly.pdbx_seq_one_letter_code
_entity_poly.pdbx_strand_id
1 'polypeptide(L)'
;MSSGRVWKCYRCGKDVVPGMRFTFTRNGAIHWECFRLNVSEAFKGSIPEDVNVLMELMDYLNEGIVRLRELEMRALSDGVREGIINRRKILEGEAARVMKDLESLLGSYGIKY
;
A
#
# COMPACT_ATOMS: atom_id res chain seq x y z
N MET A 1 1.48 7.80 -22.99
CA MET A 1 0.95 7.67 -21.62
C MET A 1 0.52 6.23 -21.44
N SER A 2 1.25 5.42 -20.68
CA SER A 2 0.85 4.03 -20.42
C SER A 2 -0.45 4.06 -19.62
N SER A 3 -1.51 3.51 -20.21
CA SER A 3 -2.80 3.27 -19.56
C SER A 3 -2.59 2.29 -18.41
N GLY A 4 -2.24 2.82 -17.25
CA GLY A 4 -2.08 2.02 -16.03
C GLY A 4 -3.40 1.32 -15.71
N ARG A 5 -3.31 0.06 -15.28
CA ARG A 5 -4.48 -0.69 -14.80
C ARG A 5 -5.18 0.13 -13.72
N VAL A 6 -6.46 0.42 -13.90
CA VAL A 6 -7.30 1.09 -12.92
C VAL A 6 -8.08 0.03 -12.16
N TRP A 7 -8.09 0.11 -10.83
CA TRP A 7 -8.91 -0.74 -9.96
C TRP A 7 -9.97 0.11 -9.25
N LYS A 8 -10.97 -0.54 -8.65
CA LYS A 8 -11.95 0.11 -7.78
C LYS A 8 -11.62 -0.20 -6.33
N CYS A 9 -11.60 0.82 -5.48
CA CYS A 9 -11.49 0.64 -4.04
C CYS A 9 -12.75 -0.05 -3.52
N TYR A 10 -12.63 -1.22 -2.92
CA TYR A 10 -13.80 -1.97 -2.45
C TYR A 10 -14.55 -1.28 -1.30
N ARG A 11 -13.92 -0.34 -0.57
CA ARG A 11 -14.58 0.44 0.49
C ARG A 11 -15.37 1.63 -0.06
N CYS A 12 -14.78 2.46 -0.92
CA CYS A 12 -15.37 3.74 -1.32
C CYS A 12 -15.82 3.83 -2.78
N GLY A 13 -15.55 2.79 -3.59
CA GLY A 13 -15.93 2.72 -5.01
C GLY A 13 -15.14 3.64 -5.95
N LYS A 14 -14.25 4.50 -5.43
CA LYS A 14 -13.41 5.39 -6.24
C LYS A 14 -12.24 4.63 -6.88
N ASP A 15 -11.65 5.23 -7.91
CA ASP A 15 -10.52 4.66 -8.63
C ASP A 15 -9.28 4.56 -7.74
N VAL A 16 -8.61 3.42 -7.86
CA VAL A 16 -7.26 3.17 -7.36
C VAL A 16 -6.38 3.06 -8.59
N VAL A 17 -5.39 3.95 -8.71
CA VAL A 17 -4.45 3.96 -9.84
C VAL A 17 -3.01 3.87 -9.36
N PRO A 18 -2.09 3.35 -10.20
CA PRO A 18 -0.68 3.31 -9.88
C PRO A 18 -0.12 4.71 -9.56
N GLY A 19 0.61 4.84 -8.45
CA GLY A 19 1.08 6.13 -7.93
C GLY A 19 0.21 6.73 -6.82
N MET A 20 -0.91 6.10 -6.47
CA MET A 20 -1.60 6.36 -5.21
C MET A 20 -1.03 5.50 -4.08
N ARG A 21 -1.32 5.86 -2.82
CA ARG A 21 -1.15 4.96 -1.67
C ARG A 21 -2.31 3.99 -1.61
N PHE A 22 -2.05 2.71 -1.91
CA PHE A 22 -3.05 1.66 -1.90
C PHE A 22 -2.42 0.31 -1.61
N THR A 23 -3.24 -0.67 -1.24
CA THR A 23 -2.83 -2.06 -1.07
C THR A 23 -3.86 -3.00 -1.69
N PHE A 24 -3.54 -4.29 -1.72
CA PHE A 24 -4.46 -5.36 -2.07
C PHE A 24 -4.72 -6.24 -0.86
N THR A 25 -5.98 -6.57 -0.67
CA THR A 25 -6.42 -7.59 0.29
C THR A 25 -7.16 -8.69 -0.47
N ARG A 26 -7.73 -9.68 0.22
CA ARG A 26 -8.55 -10.73 -0.42
C ARG A 26 -9.80 -10.17 -1.08
N ASN A 27 -10.33 -9.06 -0.57
CA ASN A 27 -11.46 -8.32 -1.16
C ASN A 27 -11.08 -7.44 -2.36
N GLY A 28 -9.80 -7.35 -2.72
CA GLY A 28 -9.30 -6.61 -3.88
C GLY A 28 -8.55 -5.34 -3.50
N ALA A 29 -8.53 -4.36 -4.41
CA ALA A 29 -7.79 -3.11 -4.21
C ALA A 29 -8.50 -2.20 -3.20
N ILE A 30 -7.72 -1.51 -2.36
CA ILE A 30 -8.22 -0.53 -1.40
C ILE A 30 -7.24 0.63 -1.23
N HIS A 31 -7.73 1.86 -1.19
CA HIS A 31 -6.90 3.01 -0.82
C HIS A 31 -6.33 2.80 0.58
N TRP A 32 -5.07 3.17 0.80
CA TRP A 32 -4.43 2.97 2.10
C TRP A 32 -5.22 3.63 3.24
N GLU A 33 -5.74 4.83 3.00
CA GLU A 33 -6.61 5.53 3.95
C GLU A 33 -7.91 4.78 4.25
N CYS A 34 -8.54 4.21 3.22
CA CYS A 34 -9.74 3.40 3.37
C CYS A 34 -9.47 2.15 4.20
N PHE A 35 -8.30 1.54 4.03
CA PHE A 35 -7.89 0.38 4.82
C PHE A 35 -7.65 0.76 6.29
N ARG A 36 -6.95 1.88 6.57
CA ARG A 36 -6.76 2.37 7.94
C ARG A 36 -8.07 2.62 8.67
N LEU A 37 -9.05 3.22 7.99
CA LEU A 37 -10.38 3.41 8.55
C LEU A 37 -11.07 2.07 8.85
N ASN A 38 -10.92 1.05 7.99
CA ASN A 38 -11.52 -0.27 8.24
C ASN A 38 -10.95 -0.87 9.53
N VAL A 39 -9.62 -0.79 9.70
CA VAL A 39 -8.92 -1.30 10.88
C VAL A 39 -9.35 -0.53 12.14
N SER A 40 -9.42 0.81 12.05
CA SER A 40 -9.88 1.66 13.15
C SER A 40 -11.31 1.33 13.59
N GLU A 41 -12.23 1.13 12.63
CA GLU A 41 -13.62 0.72 12.90
C GLU A 41 -13.69 -0.67 13.54
N ALA A 42 -12.89 -1.63 13.07
CA ALA A 42 -12.85 -2.97 13.60
C ALA A 42 -12.37 -3.03 15.07
N PHE A 43 -11.43 -2.17 15.45
CA PHE A 43 -10.94 -2.02 16.83
C PHE A 43 -11.67 -0.97 17.65
N LYS A 44 -12.76 -0.37 17.13
CA LYS A 44 -13.51 0.72 17.78
C LYS A 44 -12.60 1.87 18.27
N GLY A 45 -11.58 2.19 17.47
CA GLY A 45 -10.60 3.24 17.75
C GLY A 45 -9.44 2.86 18.68
N SER A 46 -9.46 1.70 19.33
CA SER A 46 -8.38 1.23 20.22
C SER A 46 -7.54 0.15 19.55
N ILE A 47 -6.73 0.55 18.58
CA ILE A 47 -5.90 -0.36 17.77
C ILE A 47 -4.71 -0.87 18.60
N PRO A 48 -4.44 -2.20 18.64
CA PRO A 48 -3.25 -2.76 19.28
C PRO A 48 -1.95 -2.18 18.73
N GLU A 49 -0.94 -2.01 19.59
CA GLU A 49 0.28 -1.31 19.19
C GLU A 49 1.05 -2.01 18.07
N ASP A 50 1.16 -3.34 18.10
CA ASP A 50 1.80 -4.10 17.02
C ASP A 50 1.10 -3.89 15.65
N VAL A 51 -0.23 -3.70 15.66
CA VAL A 51 -0.99 -3.36 14.45
C VAL A 51 -0.65 -1.94 14.00
N ASN A 52 -0.56 -0.97 14.92
CA ASN A 52 -0.14 0.40 14.60
C ASN A 52 1.26 0.43 13.98
N VAL A 53 2.22 -0.28 14.57
CA VAL A 53 3.60 -0.36 14.07
C VAL A 53 3.64 -0.89 12.63
N LEU A 54 2.92 -1.98 12.34
CA LEU A 54 2.86 -2.53 10.98
C LEU A 54 2.13 -1.60 10.00
N MET A 55 1.08 -0.89 10.45
CA MET A 55 0.43 0.12 9.63
C MET A 55 1.35 1.31 9.33
N GLU A 56 2.12 1.79 10.29
CA GLU A 56 3.07 2.88 10.09
C GLU A 56 4.19 2.47 9.11
N LEU A 57 4.72 1.25 9.26
CA LEU A 57 5.67 0.69 8.30
C LEU A 57 5.09 0.59 6.89
N MET A 58 3.82 0.18 6.74
CA MET A 58 3.13 0.18 5.45
C MET A 58 2.93 1.58 4.88
N ASP A 59 2.66 2.60 5.70
CA ASP A 59 2.54 3.98 5.23
C ASP A 59 3.89 4.48 4.69
N TYR A 60 4.98 4.24 5.42
CA TYR A 60 6.34 4.56 4.97
C TYR A 60 6.68 3.91 3.63
N LEU A 61 6.41 2.61 3.48
CA LEU A 61 6.67 1.88 2.23
C LEU A 61 5.83 2.42 1.07
N ASN A 62 4.54 2.68 1.31
CA ASN A 62 3.65 3.26 0.30
C ASN A 62 4.10 4.66 -0.15
N GLU A 63 4.47 5.52 0.79
CA GLU A 63 5.02 6.84 0.48
C GLU A 63 6.32 6.73 -0.32
N GLY A 64 7.21 5.80 0.05
CA GLY A 64 8.43 5.51 -0.70
C GLY A 64 8.16 5.07 -2.14
N ILE A 65 7.20 4.18 -2.36
CA ILE A 65 6.80 3.70 -3.71
C ILE A 65 6.29 4.87 -4.57
N VAL A 66 5.42 5.71 -4.01
CA VAL A 66 4.89 6.89 -4.71
C VAL A 66 6.02 7.84 -5.09
N ARG A 67 6.89 8.19 -4.15
CA ARG A 67 8.04 9.08 -4.40
C ARG A 67 8.99 8.51 -5.45
N LEU A 68 9.30 7.21 -5.41
CA LEU A 68 10.16 6.59 -6.41
C LEU A 68 9.54 6.65 -7.82
N ARG A 69 8.22 6.56 -7.93
CA ARG A 69 7.53 6.72 -9.22
C ARG A 69 7.64 8.16 -9.75
N GLU A 70 7.54 9.15 -8.88
CA GLU A 70 7.77 10.56 -9.25
C GLU A 70 9.22 10.79 -9.70
N LEU A 71 10.19 10.17 -9.01
CA LEU A 71 11.60 10.23 -9.40
C LEU A 71 11.87 9.53 -10.74
N GLU A 72 11.22 8.39 -11.00
CA GLU A 72 11.28 7.68 -12.29
C GLU A 72 10.87 8.59 -13.45
N MET A 73 9.81 9.38 -13.27
CA MET A 73 9.32 10.35 -14.26
C MET A 73 10.26 11.54 -14.49
N ARG A 74 11.04 11.91 -13.47
CA ARG A 74 11.97 13.05 -13.51
C ARG A 74 13.37 12.69 -13.99
N ALA A 75 13.76 11.41 -13.90
CA ALA A 75 15.06 10.94 -14.31
C ALA A 75 15.27 11.10 -15.83
N LEU A 76 16.32 11.81 -16.22
CA LEU A 76 16.66 12.06 -17.62
C LEU A 76 17.50 10.93 -18.25
N SER A 77 18.37 10.33 -17.45
CA SER A 77 19.22 9.20 -17.88
C SER A 77 18.49 7.86 -17.71
N ASP A 78 18.57 7.01 -18.73
CA ASP A 78 17.97 5.68 -18.70
C ASP A 78 18.54 4.80 -17.59
N GLY A 79 19.86 4.86 -17.35
CA GLY A 79 20.49 4.08 -16.27
C GLY A 79 20.05 4.52 -14.88
N VAL A 80 19.83 5.83 -14.67
CA VAL A 80 19.28 6.35 -13.41
C VAL A 80 17.83 5.91 -13.25
N ARG A 81 17.02 6.01 -14.32
CA ARG A 81 15.62 5.59 -14.33
C ARG A 81 15.47 4.10 -14.01
N GLU A 82 16.26 3.25 -14.67
CA GLU A 82 16.28 1.79 -14.41
C GLU A 82 16.70 1.48 -12.97
N GLY A 83 17.71 2.19 -12.47
CA GLY A 83 18.12 2.13 -11.07
C GLY A 83 16.93 2.36 -10.12
N ILE A 84 16.18 3.45 -10.31
CA ILE A 84 15.00 3.80 -9.52
C ILE A 84 13.89 2.75 -9.63
N ILE A 85 13.59 2.27 -10.85
CA ILE A 85 12.60 1.21 -11.09
C ILE A 85 12.92 -0.03 -10.25
N ASN A 86 14.19 -0.44 -10.22
CA ASN A 86 14.62 -1.62 -9.47
C ASN A 86 14.45 -1.43 -7.95
N ARG A 87 14.74 -0.23 -7.40
CA ARG A 87 14.47 0.06 -5.97
C ARG A 87 12.97 0.07 -5.68
N ARG A 88 12.16 0.63 -6.58
CA ARG A 88 10.70 0.65 -6.42
C ARG A 88 10.12 -0.77 -6.34
N LYS A 89 10.57 -1.68 -7.21
CA LYS A 89 10.15 -3.10 -7.17
C LYS A 89 10.52 -3.79 -5.85
N ILE A 90 11.66 -3.46 -5.25
CA ILE A 90 12.04 -3.99 -3.94
C ILE A 90 11.05 -3.52 -2.88
N LEU A 91 10.73 -2.22 -2.84
CA LEU A 91 9.76 -1.66 -1.89
C LEU A 91 8.35 -2.23 -2.10
N GLU A 92 7.92 -2.42 -3.35
CA GLU A 92 6.64 -3.10 -3.66
C GLU A 92 6.61 -4.53 -3.11
N GLY A 93 7.74 -5.25 -3.20
CA GLY A 93 7.89 -6.58 -2.62
C GLY A 93 7.86 -6.58 -1.09
N GLU A 94 8.52 -5.61 -0.44
CA GLU A 94 8.45 -5.47 1.03
C GLU A 94 7.05 -5.08 1.49
N ALA A 95 6.37 -4.16 0.80
CA ALA A 95 5.00 -3.77 1.12
C ALA A 95 4.04 -4.98 1.05
N ALA A 96 4.23 -5.87 0.07
CA ALA A 96 3.44 -7.10 -0.02
C ALA A 96 3.70 -8.06 1.15
N ARG A 97 4.96 -8.16 1.63
CA ARG A 97 5.31 -8.98 2.81
C ARG A 97 4.70 -8.41 4.09
N VAL A 98 4.91 -7.12 4.35
CA VAL A 98 4.37 -6.44 5.54
C VAL A 98 2.84 -6.48 5.53
N MET A 99 2.19 -6.32 4.36
CA MET A 99 0.74 -6.48 4.26
C MET A 99 0.27 -7.88 4.67
N LYS A 100 1.00 -8.94 4.27
CA LYS A 100 0.68 -10.31 4.67
C LYS A 100 0.84 -10.52 6.18
N ASP A 101 1.88 -9.94 6.78
CA ASP A 101 2.09 -9.99 8.23
C ASP A 101 0.97 -9.26 8.97
N LEU A 102 0.58 -8.09 8.47
CA LEU A 102 -0.55 -7.31 8.99
C LEU A 102 -1.88 -8.06 8.86
N GLU A 103 -2.16 -8.68 7.72
CA GLU A 103 -3.36 -9.52 7.54
C GLU A 103 -3.37 -10.71 8.50
N SER A 104 -2.22 -11.35 8.72
CA SER A 104 -2.09 -12.45 9.68
C SER A 104 -2.35 -11.99 11.11
N LEU A 105 -1.79 -10.84 11.49
CA LEU A 105 -1.99 -10.25 12.82
C LEU A 105 -3.45 -9.86 13.04
N LEU A 106 -4.07 -9.15 12.10
CA LEU A 106 -5.50 -8.82 12.12
C LEU A 106 -6.36 -10.08 12.23
N GLY A 107 -5.97 -11.15 11.51
CA GLY A 107 -6.61 -12.46 11.58
C GLY A 107 -6.61 -13.08 12.98
N SER A 108 -5.55 -12.88 13.77
CA SER A 108 -5.50 -13.35 15.17
C SER A 108 -6.47 -12.61 16.10
N TYR A 109 -6.91 -11.40 15.72
CA TYR A 109 -7.98 -10.66 16.39
C TYR A 109 -9.38 -10.97 15.80
N GLY A 110 -9.48 -11.90 14.85
CA GLY A 110 -10.73 -12.25 14.18
C GLY A 110 -11.15 -11.28 13.07
N ILE A 111 -10.30 -10.33 12.69
CA ILE A 111 -10.55 -9.34 11.64
C ILE A 111 -10.04 -9.88 10.30
N LYS A 112 -10.83 -9.77 9.22
CA LYS A 112 -10.50 -10.33 7.90
C LYS A 112 -10.82 -9.33 6.79
N TYR A 113 -9.87 -9.14 5.88
CA TYR A 113 -9.99 -8.31 4.67
C TYR A 113 -9.51 -9.05 3.43
#